data_AF-V9D5D9-F1
#
_entry.id   AF-V9D5D9-F1
#
_cell.length_a   1.000
_cell.length_b   1.000
_cell.length_c   1.000
_cell.angle_alpha   90.00
_cell.angle_beta   90.00
_cell.angle_gamma   90.00
#
_symmetry.space_group_name_H-M   'P 1'
#
loop_
_entity.id
_entity.type
_entity.pdbx_description
1 polymer ?
#
loop_
_entity_poly.entity_id
_entity_poly.type
_entity_poly.pdbx_seq_one_letter_code
_entity_poly.pdbx_strand_id
1 'polypeptide(L)'
;MASSGPSTIHKVFFFAARPRFSLTRRAITAAGTDCAGCSFASTPVPSTIAHRPIRTATGPFSLSGVSSARGKATRFSRTLNRAGVNPYSTVVVHNKGQARVRRTISFLVISTLSFAVGTYLAINYSSPILHPLIMGSIPSDAETLTLYTPDNDFAREVDEHIRNCSLARSLRSNPDFVESRPHLKIPDEVKQHNLTAGTLAGPGMIVVPPYYFNEKGGKSMVQIFYVGTDVSGHPGIVHGGFLATMLDEGLARCAFPAMPNKVGVTANLNINYLKPTMAGQFLVLRATTTKVEGRKAWAEGWIESLEVAEGEEPVKLVEASALFVEPKHAKVLKSLYRVAS
;
A
#
# COMPACT_ATOMS: atom_id res chain seq x y z
N MET A 1 0.41 76.47 37.06
CA MET A 1 1.22 76.01 38.23
C MET A 1 1.15 74.49 38.28
N ALA A 2 2.34 73.84 38.26
CA ALA A 2 2.68 72.44 38.62
C ALA A 2 1.83 71.28 38.02
N SER A 3 2.31 70.41 37.12
CA SER A 3 3.43 69.43 37.11
C SER A 3 3.10 68.05 37.74
N SER A 4 3.78 67.02 37.19
CA SER A 4 3.81 65.57 37.53
C SER A 4 2.72 64.71 36.85
N GLY A 5 2.98 63.59 36.17
CA GLY A 5 4.17 62.81 35.81
C GLY A 5 3.67 61.48 35.18
N PRO A 6 4.42 60.79 34.29
CA PRO A 6 3.91 59.57 33.65
C PRO A 6 4.20 58.31 34.48
N SER A 7 3.19 57.45 34.63
CA SER A 7 3.23 56.20 35.39
C SER A 7 3.97 55.09 34.66
N THR A 8 5.01 54.57 35.31
CA THR A 8 5.81 53.40 34.94
C THR A 8 4.98 52.11 35.04
N ILE A 9 4.86 51.36 33.94
CA ILE A 9 4.32 49.99 33.96
C ILE A 9 5.49 49.01 34.12
N HIS A 10 5.40 48.22 35.19
CA HIS A 10 6.36 47.19 35.58
C HIS A 10 6.45 46.07 34.53
N LYS A 11 7.67 45.83 34.00
CA LYS A 11 8.05 44.58 33.35
C LYS A 11 8.28 43.52 34.44
N VAL A 12 7.37 42.56 34.54
CA VAL A 12 7.57 41.35 35.36
C VAL A 12 8.38 40.36 34.52
N PHE A 13 9.67 40.21 34.87
CA PHE A 13 10.51 39.11 34.43
C PHE A 13 10.08 37.84 35.18
N PHE A 14 9.45 36.89 34.49
CA PHE A 14 9.36 35.52 34.99
C PHE A 14 10.56 34.73 34.44
N PHE A 15 11.55 34.52 35.31
CA PHE A 15 12.60 33.53 35.13
C PHE A 15 11.98 32.14 35.39
N ALA A 16 11.67 31.39 34.33
CA ALA A 16 11.35 29.97 34.43
C ALA A 16 12.60 29.16 34.05
N ALA A 17 13.07 28.37 35.02
CA ALA A 17 14.30 27.59 34.96
C ALA A 17 14.27 26.52 33.85
N ARG A 18 15.30 26.49 33.01
CA ARG A 18 15.58 25.38 32.09
C ARG A 18 16.21 24.22 32.87
N PRO A 19 15.78 22.96 32.69
CA PRO A 19 16.53 21.83 33.22
C PRO A 19 17.81 21.62 32.39
N ARG A 20 18.96 21.74 33.07
CA ARG A 20 20.29 21.42 32.57
C ARG A 20 20.44 19.89 32.50
N PHE A 21 20.42 19.31 31.31
CA PHE A 21 20.89 17.93 31.13
C PHE A 21 22.42 17.92 31.17
N SER A 22 22.96 17.40 32.27
CA SER A 22 24.38 17.17 32.50
C SER A 22 24.83 15.90 31.79
N LEU A 23 25.58 16.06 30.69
CA LEU A 23 26.38 15.01 30.07
C LEU A 23 27.58 14.68 30.96
N THR A 24 27.46 13.66 31.81
CA THR A 24 28.63 13.04 32.45
C THR A 24 29.29 12.06 31.48
N ARG A 25 30.37 12.53 30.83
CA ARG A 25 31.42 11.67 30.28
C ARG A 25 32.00 10.81 31.41
N ARG A 26 31.90 9.49 31.30
CA ARG A 26 32.81 8.56 31.98
C ARG A 26 33.72 7.92 30.93
N ALA A 27 34.92 8.47 30.83
CA ALA A 27 36.10 7.66 30.52
C ALA A 27 36.56 7.02 31.83
N ILE A 28 37.07 5.78 31.79
CA ILE A 28 38.19 5.28 32.61
C ILE A 28 38.50 3.82 32.20
N THR A 29 39.69 3.72 31.59
CA THR A 29 40.76 2.72 31.72
C THR A 29 40.56 1.23 31.45
N ALA A 30 41.43 0.78 30.55
CA ALA A 30 41.96 -0.56 30.40
C ALA A 30 42.53 -1.14 31.71
N ALA A 31 42.28 -2.43 31.91
CA ALA A 31 43.09 -3.32 32.73
C ALA A 31 43.30 -4.60 31.91
N GLY A 32 44.55 -4.87 31.57
CA GLY A 32 44.97 -6.11 30.93
C GLY A 32 44.99 -7.26 31.92
N THR A 33 44.77 -8.47 31.41
CA THR A 33 45.34 -9.67 32.00
C THR A 33 45.50 -10.69 30.89
N ASP A 34 46.76 -11.01 30.62
CA ASP A 34 47.22 -12.08 29.77
C ASP A 34 46.72 -13.44 30.26
N CYS A 35 46.29 -14.29 29.34
CA CYS A 35 46.51 -15.74 29.44
C CYS A 35 46.67 -16.30 28.03
N ALA A 36 47.84 -16.91 27.83
CA ALA A 36 48.32 -17.45 26.58
C ALA A 36 47.69 -18.81 26.23
N GLY A 37 47.64 -19.10 24.93
CA GLY A 37 47.86 -20.45 24.41
C GLY A 37 46.64 -21.22 23.93
N CYS A 38 46.28 -21.07 22.66
CA CYS A 38 46.18 -22.21 21.72
C CYS A 38 46.05 -21.71 20.27
N SER A 39 46.94 -22.24 19.43
CA SER A 39 47.21 -21.82 18.06
C SER A 39 46.32 -22.52 17.02
N PHE A 40 46.02 -21.76 15.95
CA PHE A 40 45.89 -22.18 14.55
C PHE A 40 44.81 -23.21 14.14
N ALA A 41 43.80 -22.72 13.38
CA ALA A 41 43.40 -23.29 12.08
C ALA A 41 42.44 -22.33 11.36
N SER A 42 42.98 -21.48 10.48
CA SER A 42 42.24 -20.70 9.50
C SER A 42 42.03 -21.57 8.25
N THR A 43 40.81 -22.02 8.01
CA THR A 43 40.40 -22.64 6.74
C THR A 43 39.90 -21.57 5.76
N PRO A 44 40.47 -21.45 4.56
CA PRO A 44 39.96 -20.56 3.53
C PRO A 44 38.78 -21.21 2.79
N VAL A 45 37.65 -20.51 2.70
CA VAL A 45 36.53 -20.92 1.84
C VAL A 45 36.67 -20.19 0.49
N PRO A 46 36.58 -20.89 -0.66
CA PRO A 46 36.98 -20.34 -1.94
C PRO A 46 35.91 -19.42 -2.55
N SER A 47 36.37 -18.28 -3.03
CA SER A 47 35.75 -17.50 -4.10
C SER A 47 35.73 -18.32 -5.39
N THR A 48 34.55 -18.65 -5.92
CA THR A 48 34.20 -18.76 -7.37
C THR A 48 32.75 -19.23 -7.48
N ILE A 49 31.79 -18.34 -7.75
CA ILE A 49 30.53 -18.73 -8.40
C ILE A 49 30.60 -18.21 -9.82
N ALA A 50 30.97 -19.12 -10.71
CA ALA A 50 30.97 -18.91 -12.14
C ALA A 50 29.53 -18.64 -12.64
N HIS A 51 29.43 -17.66 -13.54
CA HIS A 51 28.25 -17.40 -14.36
C HIS A 51 27.75 -18.70 -15.02
N ARG A 52 26.51 -19.10 -14.71
CA ARG A 52 25.78 -20.10 -15.50
C ARG A 52 25.26 -19.44 -16.78
N PRO A 53 25.62 -19.93 -17.98
CA PRO A 53 24.97 -19.47 -19.20
C PRO A 53 23.56 -20.07 -19.28
N ILE A 54 22.60 -19.21 -19.61
CA ILE A 54 21.24 -19.55 -20.01
C ILE A 54 21.32 -20.40 -21.27
N ARG A 55 20.98 -21.69 -21.19
CA ARG A 55 20.72 -22.52 -22.37
C ARG A 55 19.36 -22.15 -22.95
N THR A 56 19.38 -21.34 -24.00
CA THR A 56 18.29 -21.19 -24.95
C THR A 56 18.10 -22.50 -25.71
N ALA A 57 17.03 -23.23 -25.41
CA ALA A 57 16.58 -24.34 -26.24
C ALA A 57 15.74 -23.78 -27.40
N THR A 58 16.39 -23.43 -28.50
CA THR A 58 15.76 -23.26 -29.81
C THR A 58 15.59 -24.64 -30.45
N GLY A 59 14.38 -25.16 -30.47
CA GLY A 59 14.00 -26.37 -31.22
C GLY A 59 12.78 -26.06 -32.09
N PRO A 60 12.77 -26.45 -33.38
CA PRO A 60 11.70 -26.11 -34.30
C PRO A 60 10.50 -27.06 -34.08
N PHE A 61 9.35 -26.53 -33.68
CA PHE A 61 8.10 -27.28 -33.74
C PHE A 61 7.62 -27.30 -35.20
N SER A 62 7.95 -28.39 -35.89
CA SER A 62 7.38 -28.71 -37.20
C SER A 62 5.99 -29.32 -37.03
N LEU A 63 5.00 -28.69 -37.67
CA LEU A 63 3.67 -29.25 -37.89
C LEU A 63 3.80 -30.50 -38.77
N SER A 64 3.44 -31.66 -38.22
CA SER A 64 3.27 -32.89 -39.00
C SER A 64 1.94 -33.56 -38.66
N GLY A 65 1.09 -33.61 -39.69
CA GLY A 65 0.28 -34.76 -40.07
C GLY A 65 -0.72 -35.32 -39.07
N VAL A 66 -1.98 -34.87 -39.18
CA VAL A 66 -3.13 -35.68 -38.79
C VAL A 66 -3.20 -36.88 -39.75
N SER A 67 -2.64 -38.03 -39.36
CA SER A 67 -2.84 -39.29 -40.08
C SER A 67 -3.98 -40.09 -39.45
N SER A 68 -5.03 -40.28 -40.24
CA SER A 68 -6.14 -41.20 -40.03
C SER A 68 -5.67 -42.60 -39.61
N ALA A 69 -5.95 -42.99 -38.37
CA ALA A 69 -5.73 -44.34 -37.89
C ALA A 69 -6.87 -45.26 -38.39
N ARG A 70 -6.64 -45.83 -39.58
CA ARG A 70 -7.44 -46.89 -40.19
C ARG A 70 -7.20 -48.18 -39.39
N GLY A 71 -8.07 -48.49 -38.44
CA GLY A 71 -8.04 -49.74 -37.67
C GLY A 71 -8.16 -50.96 -38.58
N LYS A 72 -7.12 -51.79 -38.61
CA LYS A 72 -7.09 -53.08 -39.32
C LYS A 72 -8.02 -54.05 -38.60
N ALA A 73 -9.04 -54.53 -39.33
CA ALA A 73 -9.91 -55.61 -38.90
C ALA A 73 -9.16 -56.95 -38.98
N THR A 74 -8.91 -57.57 -37.82
CA THR A 74 -8.50 -58.97 -37.73
C THR A 74 -9.73 -59.86 -37.92
N ARG A 75 -9.77 -60.64 -39.00
CA ARG A 75 -10.77 -61.69 -39.24
C ARG A 75 -10.64 -62.77 -38.17
N PHE A 76 -11.63 -62.87 -37.30
CA PHE A 76 -11.86 -64.07 -36.51
C PHE A 76 -12.92 -64.92 -37.22
N SER A 77 -12.51 -66.06 -37.77
CA SER A 77 -13.43 -67.03 -38.38
C SER A 77 -14.26 -67.66 -37.27
N ARG A 78 -15.55 -67.33 -37.21
CA ARG A 78 -16.53 -68.00 -36.34
C ARG A 78 -17.29 -69.01 -37.18
N THR A 79 -17.07 -70.28 -36.85
CA THR A 79 -17.82 -71.44 -37.33
C THR A 79 -19.33 -71.21 -37.17
N LEU A 80 -20.05 -71.36 -38.28
CA LEU A 80 -21.51 -71.34 -38.37
C LEU A 80 -22.08 -72.57 -37.66
N ASN A 81 -22.70 -72.36 -36.50
CA ASN A 81 -23.71 -73.30 -36.00
C ASN A 81 -25.08 -72.81 -36.44
N ARG A 82 -25.65 -73.56 -37.39
CA ARG A 82 -27.00 -73.43 -37.93
C ARG A 82 -27.97 -73.96 -36.87
N ALA A 83 -28.74 -73.07 -36.23
CA ALA A 83 -29.87 -73.45 -35.41
C ALA A 83 -30.99 -72.41 -35.52
N GLY A 84 -32.17 -72.88 -35.90
CA GLY A 84 -33.46 -72.29 -35.56
C GLY A 84 -33.80 -70.94 -36.20
N VAL A 85 -34.44 -70.99 -37.37
CA VAL A 85 -35.29 -69.90 -37.85
C VAL A 85 -36.45 -69.74 -36.86
N ASN A 86 -36.48 -68.62 -36.14
CA ASN A 86 -37.63 -68.17 -35.37
C ASN A 86 -38.07 -66.82 -35.95
N PRO A 87 -39.22 -66.71 -36.63
CA PRO A 87 -39.65 -65.48 -37.27
C PRO A 87 -40.41 -64.63 -36.25
N TYR A 88 -39.68 -64.03 -35.31
CA TYR A 88 -40.17 -62.86 -34.58
C TYR A 88 -39.18 -61.73 -34.84
N SER A 89 -39.57 -60.81 -35.71
CA SER A 89 -38.87 -59.54 -35.87
C SER A 89 -39.02 -58.77 -34.55
N THR A 90 -37.98 -58.79 -33.71
CA THR A 90 -37.90 -57.81 -32.63
C THR A 90 -37.73 -56.44 -33.28
N VAL A 91 -38.82 -55.71 -33.41
CA VAL A 91 -38.80 -54.29 -33.77
C VAL A 91 -38.07 -53.56 -32.64
N VAL A 92 -36.77 -53.33 -32.81
CA VAL A 92 -36.02 -52.45 -31.92
C VAL A 92 -36.49 -51.03 -32.22
N VAL A 93 -37.50 -50.57 -31.48
CA VAL A 93 -37.92 -49.18 -31.49
C VAL A 93 -36.78 -48.38 -30.88
N HIS A 94 -35.89 -47.83 -31.71
CA HIS A 94 -34.95 -46.82 -31.25
C HIS A 94 -35.74 -45.59 -30.82
N ASN A 95 -35.99 -45.47 -29.51
CA ASN A 95 -36.62 -44.29 -28.93
C ASN A 95 -35.62 -43.10 -28.97
N LYS A 96 -35.47 -42.49 -30.15
CA LYS A 96 -34.57 -41.36 -30.40
C LYS A 96 -34.89 -40.17 -29.48
N GLY A 97 -36.13 -40.05 -28.98
CA GLY A 97 -36.55 -39.03 -28.01
C GLY A 97 -35.92 -39.21 -26.63
N GLN A 98 -35.98 -40.43 -26.06
CA GLN A 98 -35.41 -40.72 -24.74
C GLN A 98 -33.89 -40.55 -24.69
N ALA A 99 -33.17 -40.89 -25.77
CA ALA A 99 -31.73 -40.70 -25.85
C ALA A 99 -31.32 -39.21 -25.93
N ARG A 100 -32.14 -38.36 -26.56
CA ARG A 100 -31.92 -36.90 -26.59
C ARG A 100 -32.20 -36.26 -25.23
N VAL A 101 -33.31 -36.64 -24.57
CA VAL A 101 -33.66 -36.15 -23.23
C VAL A 101 -32.61 -36.55 -22.19
N ARG A 102 -32.11 -37.79 -22.24
CA ARG A 102 -31.04 -38.23 -21.33
C ARG A 102 -29.74 -37.43 -21.54
N ARG A 103 -29.38 -37.14 -22.79
CA ARG A 103 -28.21 -36.30 -23.10
C ARG A 103 -28.41 -34.87 -22.61
N THR A 104 -29.56 -34.25 -22.84
CA THR A 104 -29.80 -32.87 -22.37
C THR A 104 -29.79 -32.78 -20.84
N ILE A 105 -30.37 -33.75 -20.13
CA ILE A 105 -30.29 -33.82 -18.66
C ILE A 105 -28.83 -33.98 -18.21
N SER A 106 -28.07 -34.89 -18.80
CA SER A 106 -26.65 -35.06 -18.46
C SER A 106 -25.82 -33.80 -18.73
N PHE A 107 -26.06 -33.10 -19.85
CA PHE A 107 -25.40 -31.82 -20.13
C PHE A 107 -25.76 -30.75 -19.10
N LEU A 108 -27.04 -30.64 -18.72
CA LEU A 108 -27.47 -29.68 -17.70
C LEU A 108 -26.83 -29.98 -16.35
N VAL A 109 -26.81 -31.25 -15.91
CA VAL A 109 -26.18 -31.65 -14.64
C VAL A 109 -24.68 -31.38 -14.64
N ILE A 110 -23.97 -31.72 -15.72
CA ILE A 110 -22.53 -31.45 -15.83
C ILE A 110 -22.27 -29.95 -15.88
N SER A 111 -23.12 -29.18 -16.57
CA SER A 111 -22.99 -27.73 -16.66
C SER A 111 -23.25 -27.04 -15.33
N THR A 112 -24.29 -27.44 -14.58
CA THR A 112 -24.58 -26.86 -13.27
C THR A 112 -23.53 -27.26 -12.24
N LEU A 113 -23.05 -28.51 -12.26
CA LEU A 113 -21.96 -28.94 -11.39
C LEU A 113 -20.66 -28.20 -11.72
N SER A 114 -20.29 -28.10 -13.01
CA SER A 114 -19.10 -27.36 -13.45
C SER A 114 -19.20 -25.88 -13.10
N PHE A 115 -20.38 -25.28 -13.24
CA PHE A 115 -20.61 -23.89 -12.85
C PHE A 115 -20.52 -23.72 -11.33
N ALA A 116 -21.15 -24.60 -10.54
CA ALA A 116 -21.11 -24.52 -9.08
C ALA A 116 -19.69 -24.73 -8.54
N VAL A 117 -18.95 -25.71 -9.05
CA VAL A 117 -17.54 -25.94 -8.70
C VAL A 117 -16.67 -24.76 -9.15
N GLY A 118 -16.89 -24.26 -10.38
CA GLY A 118 -16.19 -23.09 -10.89
C GLY A 118 -16.43 -21.84 -10.05
N THR A 119 -17.68 -21.59 -9.64
CA THR A 119 -18.07 -20.49 -8.74
C THR A 119 -17.49 -20.69 -7.34
N TYR A 120 -17.54 -21.91 -6.79
CA TYR A 120 -16.94 -22.22 -5.49
C TYR A 120 -15.43 -21.96 -5.51
N LEU A 121 -14.72 -22.46 -6.52
CA LEU A 121 -13.29 -22.23 -6.65
C LEU A 121 -12.98 -20.74 -6.89
N ALA A 122 -13.80 -20.04 -7.69
CA ALA A 122 -13.65 -18.61 -7.88
C ALA A 122 -13.84 -17.85 -6.56
N ILE A 123 -14.86 -18.14 -5.76
CA ILE A 123 -15.10 -17.44 -4.49
C ILE A 123 -13.97 -17.72 -3.48
N ASN A 124 -13.48 -18.96 -3.40
CA ASN A 124 -12.49 -19.35 -2.39
C ASN A 124 -11.04 -19.05 -2.79
N TYR A 125 -10.73 -19.03 -4.09
CA TYR A 125 -9.36 -18.92 -4.59
C TYR A 125 -9.12 -17.73 -5.53
N SER A 126 -10.14 -16.95 -5.89
CA SER A 126 -9.86 -15.66 -6.52
C SER A 126 -9.23 -14.73 -5.48
N SER A 127 -8.24 -13.95 -5.90
CA SER A 127 -7.79 -12.80 -5.11
C SER A 127 -9.02 -11.99 -4.74
N PRO A 128 -9.16 -11.49 -3.50
CA PRO A 128 -10.36 -10.79 -3.07
C PRO A 128 -10.63 -9.65 -4.04
N ILE A 129 -11.59 -9.87 -4.95
CA ILE A 129 -12.14 -8.80 -5.76
C ILE A 129 -12.89 -7.97 -4.74
N LEU A 130 -12.37 -6.79 -4.45
CA LEU A 130 -12.95 -5.77 -3.57
C LEU A 130 -14.34 -5.38 -4.12
N HIS A 131 -15.35 -6.23 -3.92
CA HIS A 131 -16.71 -5.99 -4.34
C HIS A 131 -17.48 -5.37 -3.15
N PRO A 132 -18.24 -4.28 -3.36
CA PRO A 132 -19.02 -3.61 -2.31
C PRO A 132 -20.09 -4.48 -1.62
N LEU A 133 -20.34 -5.68 -2.15
CA LEU A 133 -21.35 -6.60 -1.63
C LEU A 133 -20.80 -7.50 -0.51
N ILE A 134 -19.47 -7.58 -0.36
CA ILE A 134 -18.77 -8.43 0.63
C ILE A 134 -17.98 -7.58 1.63
N MET A 135 -17.43 -6.45 1.20
CA MET A 135 -16.90 -5.42 2.11
C MET A 135 -18.03 -4.45 2.45
N GLY A 136 -18.27 -4.22 3.74
CA GLY A 136 -19.22 -3.20 4.19
C GLY A 136 -18.96 -1.82 3.57
N SER A 137 -19.82 -0.85 3.89
CA SER A 137 -19.64 0.53 3.42
C SER A 137 -18.28 1.07 3.88
N ILE A 138 -17.49 1.62 2.94
CA ILE A 138 -16.25 2.32 3.29
C ILE A 138 -16.59 3.52 4.16
N PRO A 139 -15.86 3.70 5.28
CA PRO A 139 -16.06 4.85 6.15
C PRO A 139 -15.89 6.17 5.38
N SER A 140 -16.79 7.11 5.66
CA SER A 140 -16.68 8.50 5.21
C SER A 140 -15.50 9.22 5.87
N ASP A 141 -15.04 10.32 5.27
CA ASP A 141 -13.93 11.11 5.82
C ASP A 141 -14.18 11.54 7.28
N ALA A 142 -15.41 11.95 7.62
CA ALA A 142 -15.77 12.33 8.98
C ALA A 142 -15.74 11.15 9.96
N GLU A 143 -16.23 9.97 9.56
CA GLU A 143 -16.20 8.78 10.39
C GLU A 143 -14.77 8.35 10.70
N THR A 144 -13.85 8.45 9.73
CA THR A 144 -12.43 8.09 9.94
C THR A 144 -11.76 8.84 11.08
N LEU A 145 -12.25 10.03 11.46
CA LEU A 145 -11.68 10.80 12.57
C LEU A 145 -11.90 10.15 13.94
N THR A 146 -12.89 9.25 14.04
CA THR A 146 -13.30 8.60 15.30
C THR A 146 -12.96 7.11 15.36
N LEU A 147 -12.55 6.50 14.24
CA LEU A 147 -12.32 5.06 14.16
C LEU A 147 -11.03 4.59 14.84
N TYR A 148 -10.01 5.46 14.94
CA TYR A 148 -8.74 5.08 15.52
C TYR A 148 -8.81 5.08 17.05
N THR A 149 -8.51 3.92 17.63
CA THR A 149 -8.30 3.77 19.08
C THR A 149 -6.80 3.55 19.30
N PRO A 150 -6.10 4.41 20.06
CA PRO A 150 -4.69 4.23 20.35
C PRO A 150 -4.44 2.95 21.18
N ASP A 151 -3.41 2.18 20.81
CA ASP A 151 -3.09 0.92 21.48
C ASP A 151 -2.39 1.11 22.84
N ASN A 152 -1.72 2.25 23.04
CA ASN A 152 -0.95 2.57 24.24
C ASN A 152 -0.90 4.09 24.50
N ASP A 153 -0.40 4.47 25.68
CA ASP A 153 -0.33 5.87 26.12
C ASP A 153 0.51 6.75 25.18
N PHE A 154 1.62 6.22 24.68
CA PHE A 154 2.47 6.95 23.74
C PHE A 154 1.75 7.26 22.42
N ALA A 155 1.05 6.28 21.84
CA ALA A 155 0.24 6.48 20.64
C ALA A 155 -0.89 7.48 20.89
N ARG A 156 -1.51 7.46 22.08
CA ARG A 156 -2.53 8.44 22.49
C ARG A 156 -1.94 9.85 22.55
N GLU A 157 -0.79 10.03 23.20
CA GLU A 157 -0.10 11.32 23.29
C GLU A 157 0.27 11.86 21.91
N VAL A 158 0.80 11.01 21.02
CA VAL A 158 1.12 11.36 19.63
C VAL A 158 -0.14 11.79 18.86
N ASP A 159 -1.23 11.05 18.97
CA ASP A 159 -2.49 11.37 18.29
C ASP A 159 -3.08 12.69 18.81
N GLU A 160 -3.11 12.88 20.13
CA GLU A 160 -3.58 14.11 20.77
C GLU A 160 -2.70 15.31 20.42
N HIS A 161 -1.38 15.15 20.33
CA HIS A 161 -0.48 16.21 19.93
C HIS A 161 -0.78 16.68 18.50
N ILE A 162 -0.87 15.75 17.54
CA ILE A 162 -1.21 16.08 16.14
C ILE A 162 -2.60 16.72 16.07
N ARG A 163 -3.58 16.16 16.79
CA ARG A 163 -4.95 16.68 16.80
C ARG A 163 -5.00 18.11 17.33
N ASN A 164 -4.23 18.43 18.36
CA ASN A 164 -4.31 19.71 19.08
C ASN A 164 -3.29 20.76 18.65
N CYS A 165 -2.37 20.45 17.74
CA CYS A 165 -1.38 21.43 17.30
C CYS A 165 -2.04 22.64 16.61
N SER A 166 -1.36 23.79 16.64
CA SER A 166 -1.86 25.06 16.08
C SER A 166 -2.18 24.95 14.59
N LEU A 167 -1.36 24.23 13.83
CA LEU A 167 -1.55 23.98 12.41
C LEU A 167 -2.82 23.17 12.12
N ALA A 168 -3.07 22.08 12.87
CA ALA A 168 -4.28 21.28 12.69
C ALA A 168 -5.54 22.10 13.01
N ARG A 169 -5.51 22.92 14.06
CA ARG A 169 -6.64 23.82 14.40
C ARG A 169 -6.88 24.88 13.32
N SER A 170 -5.82 25.49 12.78
CA SER A 170 -5.97 26.50 11.72
C SER A 170 -6.53 25.89 10.43
N LEU A 171 -6.07 24.70 10.04
CA LEU A 171 -6.58 23.98 8.87
C LEU A 171 -8.05 23.59 9.04
N ARG A 172 -8.47 23.11 10.22
CA ARG A 172 -9.89 22.81 10.51
C ARG A 172 -10.79 24.04 10.46
N SER A 173 -10.27 25.21 10.82
CA SER A 173 -11.04 26.46 10.77
C SER A 173 -11.26 26.96 9.34
N ASN A 174 -10.48 26.47 8.38
CA ASN A 174 -10.59 26.86 6.98
C ASN A 174 -11.62 25.98 6.24
N PRO A 175 -12.72 26.55 5.71
CA PRO A 175 -13.78 25.79 5.05
C PRO A 175 -13.37 25.16 3.72
N ASP A 176 -12.23 25.53 3.14
CA ASP A 176 -11.70 24.95 1.90
C ASP A 176 -11.05 23.59 2.12
N PHE A 177 -10.63 23.30 3.36
CA PHE A 177 -10.00 22.04 3.73
C PHE A 177 -11.00 21.02 4.27
N VAL A 178 -10.77 19.75 3.93
CA VAL A 178 -11.48 18.59 4.46
C VAL A 178 -10.50 17.70 5.20
N GLU A 179 -10.76 17.48 6.48
CA GLU A 179 -9.97 16.60 7.34
C GLU A 179 -10.40 15.14 7.17
N SER A 180 -9.42 14.22 7.12
CA SER A 180 -9.66 12.78 7.00
C SER A 180 -8.48 11.95 7.50
N ARG A 181 -8.70 10.64 7.72
CA ARG A 181 -7.65 9.64 7.97
C ARG A 181 -7.78 8.47 6.99
N PRO A 182 -7.27 8.61 5.76
CA PRO A 182 -7.47 7.66 4.65
C PRO A 182 -7.04 6.21 4.96
N HIS A 183 -5.99 6.02 5.76
CA HIS A 183 -5.52 4.71 6.18
C HIS A 183 -6.58 3.88 6.92
N LEU A 184 -7.56 4.53 7.55
CA LEU A 184 -8.66 3.88 8.26
C LEU A 184 -9.84 3.51 7.35
N LYS A 185 -9.78 3.90 6.06
CA LYS A 185 -10.73 3.42 5.05
C LYS A 185 -10.37 2.03 4.52
N ILE A 186 -9.15 1.57 4.78
CA ILE A 186 -8.65 0.28 4.31
C ILE A 186 -9.12 -0.79 5.31
N PRO A 187 -9.87 -1.80 4.85
CA PRO A 187 -10.36 -2.85 5.73
C PRO A 187 -9.23 -3.69 6.33
N ASP A 188 -9.41 -4.13 7.56
CA ASP A 188 -8.37 -4.81 8.33
C ASP A 188 -7.87 -6.10 7.67
N GLU A 189 -8.73 -6.80 6.91
CA GLU A 189 -8.37 -8.05 6.21
C GLU A 189 -7.29 -7.86 5.15
N VAL A 190 -7.21 -6.66 4.55
CA VAL A 190 -6.23 -6.32 3.50
C VAL A 190 -5.21 -5.29 3.95
N LYS A 191 -5.41 -4.69 5.13
CA LYS A 191 -4.56 -3.62 5.68
C LYS A 191 -3.11 -4.05 5.80
N GLN A 192 -2.84 -5.28 6.22
CA GLN A 192 -1.49 -5.85 6.30
C GLN A 192 -0.74 -5.90 4.95
N HIS A 193 -1.46 -5.83 3.82
CA HIS A 193 -0.88 -5.80 2.48
C HIS A 193 -0.77 -4.37 1.92
N ASN A 194 -1.14 -3.37 2.70
CA ASN A 194 -0.88 -1.97 2.40
C ASN A 194 0.42 -1.52 3.06
N LEU A 195 1.26 -0.82 2.30
CA LEU A 195 2.60 -0.43 2.75
C LEU A 195 2.56 0.55 3.94
N THR A 196 1.76 1.61 3.87
CA THR A 196 1.75 2.71 4.87
C THR A 196 0.68 2.53 5.95
N ALA A 197 -0.45 1.92 5.62
CA ALA A 197 -1.52 1.62 6.58
C ALA A 197 -1.30 0.31 7.36
N GLY A 198 -0.42 -0.56 6.86
CA GLY A 198 -0.13 -1.88 7.41
C GLY A 198 1.35 -2.06 7.72
N THR A 199 2.15 -2.43 6.71
CA THR A 199 3.55 -2.86 6.88
C THR A 199 4.43 -1.86 7.64
N LEU A 200 4.22 -0.55 7.43
CA LEU A 200 4.95 0.54 8.08
C LEU A 200 4.14 1.20 9.21
N ALA A 201 3.00 0.63 9.59
CA ALA A 201 2.20 1.10 10.71
C ALA A 201 2.52 0.28 11.97
N GLY A 202 2.69 0.96 13.10
CA GLY A 202 2.93 0.31 14.38
C GLY A 202 3.93 1.07 15.27
N PRO A 203 4.22 0.50 16.45
CA PRO A 203 5.20 1.05 17.37
C PRO A 203 6.55 1.23 16.67
N GLY A 204 7.20 2.38 16.91
CA GLY A 204 8.49 2.68 16.28
C GLY A 204 8.44 3.03 14.79
N MET A 205 7.29 2.94 14.10
CA MET A 205 7.15 3.29 12.68
C MET A 205 6.19 4.47 12.49
N ILE A 206 5.14 4.33 11.67
CA ILE A 206 3.99 5.23 11.67
C ILE A 206 3.12 4.84 12.87
N VAL A 207 3.35 5.51 14.01
CA VAL A 207 2.76 5.16 15.31
C VAL A 207 1.25 5.34 15.31
N VAL A 208 0.76 6.41 14.67
CA VAL A 208 -0.67 6.70 14.53
C VAL A 208 -0.98 6.98 13.06
N PRO A 209 -2.16 6.60 12.54
CA PRO A 209 -2.55 6.91 11.18
C PRO A 209 -2.47 8.43 10.88
N PRO A 210 -1.72 8.89 9.88
CA PRO A 210 -1.57 10.31 9.59
C PRO A 210 -2.90 11.07 9.41
N TYR A 211 -2.93 12.33 9.84
CA TYR A 211 -4.04 13.25 9.57
C TYR A 211 -3.81 13.95 8.22
N TYR A 212 -4.85 14.01 7.39
CA TYR A 212 -4.81 14.70 6.10
C TYR A 212 -5.83 15.82 6.08
N PHE A 213 -5.40 16.98 5.59
CA PHE A 213 -6.21 18.14 5.30
C PHE A 213 -6.12 18.40 3.80
N ASN A 214 -7.16 18.04 3.05
CA ASN A 214 -7.17 18.18 1.59
C ASN A 214 -7.98 19.42 1.20
N GLU A 215 -7.40 20.32 0.42
CA GLU A 215 -8.15 21.43 -0.18
C GLU A 215 -9.10 20.88 -1.25
N LYS A 216 -10.34 21.36 -1.24
CA LYS A 216 -11.35 20.97 -2.23
C LYS A 216 -10.83 21.14 -3.66
N GLY A 217 -11.11 20.16 -4.50
CA GLY A 217 -10.67 20.16 -5.90
C GLY A 217 -9.21 19.72 -6.12
N GLY A 218 -8.47 19.33 -5.07
CA GLY A 218 -7.11 18.79 -5.20
C GLY A 218 -6.07 19.85 -5.53
N LYS A 219 -6.25 21.06 -5.02
CA LYS A 219 -5.32 22.17 -5.24
C LYS A 219 -4.10 22.09 -4.32
N SER A 220 -4.33 21.84 -3.03
CA SER A 220 -3.27 21.61 -2.05
C SER A 220 -3.68 20.56 -1.02
N MET A 221 -2.68 20.05 -0.30
CA MET A 221 -2.86 19.09 0.78
C MET A 221 -1.81 19.32 1.87
N VAL A 222 -2.23 19.18 3.12
CA VAL A 222 -1.33 19.13 4.28
C VAL A 222 -1.55 17.83 5.04
N GLN A 223 -0.49 17.09 5.30
CA GLN A 223 -0.49 15.89 6.11
C GLN A 223 0.37 16.11 7.34
N ILE A 224 -0.11 15.68 8.51
CA ILE A 224 0.62 15.75 9.78
C ILE A 224 0.78 14.34 10.32
N PHE A 225 2.02 13.95 10.62
CA PHE A 225 2.34 12.60 11.10
C PHE A 225 3.55 12.61 12.04
N TYR A 226 3.66 11.55 12.82
CA TYR A 226 4.83 11.27 13.65
C TYR A 226 5.64 10.15 13.00
N VAL A 227 6.97 10.24 13.07
CA VAL A 227 7.88 9.23 12.54
C VAL A 227 8.70 8.60 13.66
N GLY A 228 8.60 7.28 13.84
CA GLY A 228 9.37 6.54 14.83
C GLY A 228 10.77 6.12 14.34
N THR A 229 11.49 5.39 15.19
CA THR A 229 12.89 4.97 15.00
C THR A 229 13.09 3.82 14.04
N ASP A 230 12.11 2.96 13.82
CA ASP A 230 12.24 1.67 13.14
C ASP A 230 12.14 1.80 11.62
N VAL A 231 11.81 3.00 11.14
CA VAL A 231 11.93 3.40 9.73
C VAL A 231 13.22 4.18 9.44
N SER A 232 14.21 4.08 10.33
CA SER A 232 15.52 4.71 10.17
C SER A 232 16.44 3.91 9.25
N GLY A 233 17.24 4.61 8.44
CA GLY A 233 18.29 3.99 7.63
C GLY A 233 19.64 3.93 8.35
N HIS A 234 19.88 4.89 9.23
CA HIS A 234 21.02 4.98 10.13
C HIS A 234 20.50 5.29 11.53
N PRO A 235 21.16 4.88 12.63
CA PRO A 235 20.67 5.16 13.99
C PRO A 235 20.23 6.62 14.18
N GLY A 236 18.92 6.82 14.42
CA GLY A 236 18.29 8.12 14.64
C GLY A 236 17.97 8.94 13.39
N ILE A 237 18.32 8.49 12.17
CA ILE A 237 18.03 9.20 10.92
C ILE A 237 17.03 8.38 10.08
N VAL A 238 15.87 8.97 9.82
CA VAL A 238 14.80 8.39 9.00
C VAL A 238 15.35 8.00 7.63
N HIS A 239 15.01 6.79 7.17
CA HIS A 239 15.46 6.28 5.89
C HIS A 239 14.91 7.14 4.74
N GLY A 240 15.75 7.53 3.79
CA GLY A 240 15.33 8.34 2.65
C GLY A 240 14.17 7.71 1.87
N GLY A 241 14.20 6.38 1.69
CA GLY A 241 13.10 5.64 1.07
C GLY A 241 11.76 5.75 1.80
N PHE A 242 11.74 5.89 3.13
CA PHE A 242 10.49 6.12 3.87
C PHE A 242 9.94 7.52 3.53
N LEU A 243 10.79 8.54 3.53
CA LEU A 243 10.40 9.90 3.14
C LEU A 243 9.93 9.95 1.68
N ALA A 244 10.57 9.21 0.79
CA ALA A 244 10.14 9.07 -0.59
C ALA A 244 8.75 8.43 -0.71
N THR A 245 8.46 7.39 0.08
CA THR A 245 7.13 6.77 0.14
C THR A 245 6.07 7.76 0.63
N MET A 246 6.35 8.51 1.70
CA MET A 246 5.42 9.53 2.21
C MET A 246 5.18 10.64 1.19
N LEU A 247 6.23 11.11 0.49
CA LEU A 247 6.12 12.10 -0.58
C LEU A 247 5.31 11.59 -1.77
N ASP A 248 5.54 10.35 -2.23
CA ASP A 248 4.77 9.76 -3.33
C ASP A 248 3.28 9.72 -2.99
N GLU A 249 2.94 9.17 -1.82
CA GLU A 249 1.54 9.06 -1.39
C GLU A 249 0.89 10.44 -1.18
N GLY A 250 1.60 11.37 -0.53
CA GLY A 250 1.10 12.71 -0.27
C GLY A 250 0.88 13.52 -1.55
N LEU A 251 1.84 13.53 -2.46
CA LEU A 251 1.72 14.22 -3.76
C LEU A 251 0.61 13.59 -4.62
N ALA A 252 0.48 12.26 -4.62
CA ALA A 252 -0.59 11.55 -5.30
C ALA A 252 -1.96 11.92 -4.75
N ARG A 253 -2.11 11.91 -3.41
CA ARG A 253 -3.35 12.28 -2.70
C ARG A 253 -3.79 13.71 -3.03
N CYS A 254 -2.84 14.63 -3.17
CA CYS A 254 -3.09 16.01 -3.61
C CYS A 254 -3.54 16.08 -5.08
N ALA A 255 -2.81 15.41 -5.98
CA ALA A 255 -3.00 15.54 -7.42
C ALA A 255 -4.24 14.81 -7.95
N PHE A 256 -4.55 13.62 -7.41
CA PHE A 256 -5.60 12.77 -7.98
C PHE A 256 -6.97 13.45 -8.00
N PRO A 257 -7.46 14.13 -6.95
CA PRO A 257 -8.76 14.79 -6.99
C PRO A 257 -8.92 15.83 -8.10
N ALA A 258 -7.82 16.43 -8.59
CA ALA A 258 -7.81 17.38 -9.69
C ALA A 258 -7.83 16.71 -11.09
N MET A 259 -7.62 15.40 -11.16
CA MET A 259 -7.61 14.64 -12.42
C MET A 259 -9.04 14.26 -12.87
N PRO A 260 -9.29 14.09 -14.18
CA PRO A 260 -10.65 13.86 -14.71
C PRO A 260 -11.39 12.67 -14.08
N ASN A 261 -10.70 11.54 -13.89
CA ASN A 261 -11.27 10.34 -13.27
C ASN A 261 -10.86 10.12 -11.82
N LYS A 262 -10.13 11.07 -11.21
CA LYS A 262 -9.64 11.02 -9.83
C LYS A 262 -8.76 9.81 -9.51
N VAL A 263 -8.06 9.29 -10.52
CA VAL A 263 -7.16 8.14 -10.42
C VAL A 263 -5.91 8.46 -11.21
N GLY A 264 -4.75 8.11 -10.66
CA GLY A 264 -3.47 8.23 -11.33
C GLY A 264 -2.49 7.17 -10.85
N VAL A 265 -1.37 7.07 -11.55
CA VAL A 265 -0.18 6.34 -11.11
C VAL A 265 1.03 7.23 -11.24
N THR A 266 2.04 7.03 -10.40
CA THR A 266 3.28 7.80 -10.44
C THR A 266 4.07 7.42 -11.71
N ALA A 267 4.38 8.41 -12.55
CA ALA A 267 5.21 8.24 -13.73
C ALA A 267 6.64 8.75 -13.49
N ASN A 268 6.78 9.81 -12.69
CA ASN A 268 8.07 10.30 -12.23
C ASN A 268 7.94 10.89 -10.83
N LEU A 269 8.95 10.66 -10.01
CA LEU A 269 9.12 11.26 -8.70
C LEU A 269 10.60 11.68 -8.58
N ASN A 270 10.84 12.98 -8.41
CA ASN A 270 12.16 13.56 -8.22
C ASN A 270 12.23 14.17 -6.82
N ILE A 271 13.26 13.84 -6.06
CA ILE A 271 13.37 14.14 -4.62
C ILE A 271 14.74 14.73 -4.33
N ASN A 272 14.76 15.87 -3.62
CA ASN A 272 15.97 16.48 -3.08
C ASN A 272 15.95 16.36 -1.54
N TYR A 273 16.91 15.62 -0.98
CA TYR A 273 17.12 15.53 0.46
C TYR A 273 18.01 16.68 0.93
N LEU A 274 17.41 17.65 1.62
CA LEU A 274 18.07 18.91 1.97
C LEU A 274 18.81 18.80 3.32
N LYS A 275 18.19 18.13 4.30
CA LYS A 275 18.73 17.93 5.64
C LYS A 275 18.38 16.54 6.18
N PRO A 276 19.23 15.94 7.05
CA PRO A 276 18.88 14.69 7.73
C PRO A 276 17.57 14.86 8.52
N THR A 277 16.64 13.94 8.31
CA THR A 277 15.40 13.90 9.09
C THR A 277 15.60 12.99 10.28
N MET A 278 15.61 13.56 11.48
CA MET A 278 15.73 12.78 12.71
C MET A 278 14.45 11.95 12.96
N ALA A 279 14.61 10.73 13.45
CA ALA A 279 13.49 9.95 13.93
C ALA A 279 12.98 10.48 15.27
N GLY A 280 11.74 10.17 15.59
CA GLY A 280 11.11 10.53 16.86
C GLY A 280 10.52 11.94 16.90
N GLN A 281 10.25 12.56 15.75
CA GLN A 281 9.69 13.92 15.65
C GLN A 281 8.37 13.95 14.88
N PHE A 282 7.65 15.06 15.01
CA PHE A 282 6.46 15.37 14.22
C PHE A 282 6.83 16.08 12.92
N LEU A 283 6.24 15.63 11.82
CA LEU A 283 6.51 16.11 10.48
C LEU A 283 5.22 16.61 9.82
N VAL A 284 5.38 17.57 8.92
CA VAL A 284 4.33 18.11 8.07
C VAL A 284 4.74 17.92 6.62
N LEU A 285 3.92 17.22 5.85
CA LEU A 285 4.04 17.15 4.40
C LEU A 285 3.07 18.16 3.80
N ARG A 286 3.59 19.05 2.95
CA ARG A 286 2.77 19.99 2.16
C ARG A 286 2.90 19.64 0.69
N ALA A 287 1.77 19.63 0.00
CA ALA A 287 1.70 19.33 -1.42
C ALA A 287 0.78 20.34 -2.13
N THR A 288 1.14 20.67 -3.37
CA THR A 288 0.36 21.55 -4.24
C THR A 288 0.34 20.93 -5.64
N THR A 289 -0.85 20.83 -6.22
CA THR A 289 -1.02 20.47 -7.63
C THR A 289 -0.70 21.69 -8.48
N THR A 290 0.41 21.66 -9.20
CA THR A 290 0.90 22.81 -9.96
C THR A 290 0.25 22.90 -11.33
N LYS A 291 -0.10 21.75 -11.94
CA LYS A 291 -0.59 21.71 -13.31
C LYS A 291 -1.39 20.43 -13.58
N VAL A 292 -2.44 20.52 -14.38
CA VAL A 292 -3.20 19.36 -14.91
C VAL A 292 -3.43 19.55 -16.41
N GLU A 293 -2.98 18.59 -17.22
CA GLU A 293 -3.19 18.58 -18.69
C GLU A 293 -3.63 17.20 -19.16
N GLY A 294 -4.91 17.09 -19.52
CA GLY A 294 -5.50 15.83 -20.00
C GLY A 294 -5.37 14.71 -18.98
N ARG A 295 -4.49 13.74 -19.27
CA ARG A 295 -4.22 12.58 -18.38
C ARG A 295 -3.03 12.79 -17.45
N LYS A 296 -2.40 13.96 -17.44
CA LYS A 296 -1.19 14.23 -16.65
C LYS A 296 -1.49 15.24 -15.56
N ALA A 297 -0.97 15.01 -14.36
CA ALA A 297 -0.98 15.98 -13.27
C ALA A 297 0.43 16.11 -12.69
N TRP A 298 0.85 17.33 -12.45
CA TRP A 298 2.11 17.65 -11.79
C TRP A 298 1.81 18.18 -10.40
N ALA A 299 2.58 17.70 -9.42
CA ALA A 299 2.51 18.18 -8.06
C ALA A 299 3.90 18.39 -7.51
N GLU A 300 4.01 19.37 -6.61
CA GLU A 300 5.23 19.70 -5.89
C GLU A 300 4.92 19.76 -4.40
N GLY A 301 5.92 19.45 -3.58
CA GLY A 301 5.73 19.41 -2.15
C GLY A 301 7.02 19.20 -1.39
N TRP A 302 6.92 19.24 -0.07
CA TRP A 302 8.05 19.05 0.82
C TRP A 302 7.58 18.51 2.16
N ILE A 303 8.54 17.98 2.93
CA ILE A 303 8.37 17.63 4.33
C ILE A 303 9.20 18.60 5.18
N GLU A 304 8.58 19.14 6.21
CA GLU A 304 9.17 20.03 7.22
C GLU A 304 8.88 19.53 8.63
N SER A 305 9.66 19.98 9.61
CA SER A 305 9.37 19.73 11.02
C SER A 305 8.12 20.49 11.46
N LEU A 306 7.24 19.85 12.23
CA LEU A 306 6.08 20.53 12.84
C LEU A 306 6.52 21.45 13.98
N GLU A 307 7.47 20.98 14.78
CA GLU A 307 8.02 21.74 15.91
C GLU A 307 9.10 22.67 15.41
N VAL A 308 8.92 23.97 15.69
CA VAL A 308 9.84 25.03 15.31
C VAL A 308 10.17 25.83 16.57
N ALA A 309 11.44 26.21 16.72
CA ALA A 309 11.84 27.10 17.81
C ALA A 309 11.12 28.45 17.68
N GLU A 310 10.77 29.05 18.81
CA GLU A 310 10.03 30.31 18.84
C GLU A 310 10.78 31.41 18.05
N GLY A 311 10.15 31.91 16.98
CA GLY A 311 10.72 32.94 16.09
C GLY A 311 11.50 32.41 14.88
N GLU A 312 11.56 31.10 14.67
CA GLU A 312 12.14 30.50 13.46
C GLU A 312 11.06 30.01 12.48
N GLU A 313 11.43 29.84 11.22
CA GLU A 313 10.57 29.26 10.18
C GLU A 313 10.71 27.73 10.14
N PRO A 314 9.64 26.99 9.79
CA PRO A 314 9.71 25.54 9.59
C PRO A 314 10.83 25.15 8.64
N VAL A 315 11.68 24.23 9.08
CA VAL A 315 12.83 23.80 8.30
C VAL A 315 12.38 22.75 7.29
N LYS A 316 12.50 23.04 5.99
CA LYS A 316 12.34 22.03 4.93
C LYS A 316 13.47 21.01 5.03
N LEU A 317 13.09 19.74 5.12
CA LEU A 317 14.00 18.60 5.27
C LEU A 317 14.22 17.89 3.93
N VAL A 318 13.14 17.70 3.17
CA VAL A 318 13.14 17.06 1.85
C VAL A 318 12.05 17.70 1.00
N GLU A 319 12.32 17.87 -0.29
CA GLU A 319 11.36 18.38 -1.26
C GLU A 319 11.26 17.45 -2.47
N ALA A 320 10.14 17.50 -3.17
CA ALA A 320 9.91 16.68 -4.34
C ALA A 320 8.99 17.33 -5.38
N SER A 321 9.19 16.92 -6.62
CA SER A 321 8.26 17.13 -7.73
C SER A 321 7.86 15.78 -8.31
N ALA A 322 6.60 15.64 -8.70
CA ALA A 322 6.05 14.40 -9.23
C ALA A 322 5.17 14.64 -10.45
N LEU A 323 5.18 13.66 -11.36
CA LEU A 323 4.27 13.55 -12.49
C LEU A 323 3.41 12.29 -12.30
N PHE A 324 2.10 12.49 -12.25
CA PHE A 324 1.10 11.44 -12.22
C PHE A 324 0.39 11.32 -13.57
N VAL A 325 0.07 10.09 -13.95
CA VAL A 325 -0.60 9.79 -15.22
C VAL A 325 -1.83 8.92 -15.00
N GLU A 326 -2.95 9.32 -15.59
CA GLU A 326 -4.18 8.55 -15.60
C GLU A 326 -4.01 7.31 -16.52
N PRO A 327 -4.26 6.08 -16.03
CA PRO A 327 -4.26 4.89 -16.87
C PRO A 327 -5.27 4.99 -18.03
N LYS A 328 -4.95 4.41 -19.19
CA LYS A 328 -5.80 4.52 -20.40
C LYS A 328 -7.25 4.04 -20.20
N HIS A 329 -7.47 3.08 -19.30
CA HIS A 329 -8.78 2.51 -18.99
C HIS A 329 -9.35 3.00 -17.65
N ALA A 330 -8.96 4.19 -17.17
CA ALA A 330 -9.33 4.69 -15.85
C ALA A 330 -10.86 4.84 -15.64
N LYS A 331 -11.65 5.04 -16.70
CA LYS A 331 -13.13 5.04 -16.60
C LYS A 331 -13.68 3.73 -16.06
N VAL A 332 -13.03 2.60 -16.40
CA VAL A 332 -13.40 1.26 -15.90
C VAL A 332 -12.88 1.09 -14.46
N LEU A 333 -11.65 1.54 -14.18
CA LEU A 333 -11.04 1.49 -12.83
C LEU A 333 -11.78 2.37 -11.81
N LYS A 334 -12.37 3.49 -12.21
CA LYS A 334 -13.19 4.33 -11.34
C LYS A 334 -14.36 3.56 -10.72
N SER A 335 -14.90 2.56 -11.42
CA SER A 335 -15.93 1.66 -10.87
C SER A 335 -15.38 0.71 -9.80
N LEU A 336 -14.09 0.38 -9.87
CA LEU A 336 -13.40 -0.50 -8.91
C LEU A 336 -12.88 0.28 -7.69
N TYR A 337 -12.44 1.53 -7.88
CA TYR A 337 -11.90 2.40 -6.82
C TYR A 337 -12.93 3.35 -6.17
N ARG A 338 -14.16 3.44 -6.68
CA ARG A 338 -15.31 4.03 -5.94
C ARG A 338 -15.58 3.30 -4.61
N VAL A 339 -14.93 2.16 -4.41
CA VAL A 339 -14.88 1.38 -3.19
C VAL A 339 -13.80 1.91 -2.22
N ALA A 340 -13.27 3.14 -2.38
CA ALA A 340 -12.25 3.70 -1.47
C ALA A 340 -12.30 5.24 -1.30
N SER A 341 -13.22 5.93 -1.98
CA SER A 341 -13.28 7.40 -2.01
C SER A 341 -14.36 7.93 -1.08
#